data_AF-A0A2V9WPP9-F1
#
_entry.id   AF-A0A2V9WPP9-F1
#
_cell.length_a   1.000
_cell.length_b   1.000
_cell.length_c   1.000
_cell.angle_alpha   90.00
_cell.angle_beta   90.00
_cell.angle_gamma   90.00
#
_symmetry.space_group_name_H-M   'P 1'
#
loop_
_entity.id
_entity.type
_entity.pdbx_description
1 polymer ?
#
loop_
_entity_poly.entity_id
_entity_poly.type
_entity_poly.pdbx_seq_one_letter_code
_entity_poly.pdbx_strand_id
1 'polypeptide(L)'
;IFTVALAASSTNLSEMAKVAVSQSWKFLAPSQMLAFAALFIVLIAETGRIPVDNPATHLELTMIHEAMILEYSGPYLALIEYGASIKQLVLMTLVVNTFFPFGLSSDWTLRGLGLGLVFYLIKMLLLAGLIVLVETTNAKLRLFRVPELLMVSFIFGALALISTFLF
;
A
#
# COMPACT_ATOMS: atom_id res chain seq x y z
N ILE A 1 2.66 9.42 -3.62
CA ILE A 1 2.67 9.25 -5.10
C ILE A 1 3.28 10.47 -5.79
N PHE A 2 2.72 11.68 -5.62
CA PHE A 2 3.26 12.89 -6.28
C PHE A 2 4.73 13.18 -5.97
N THR A 3 5.18 12.89 -4.76
CA THR A 3 6.60 12.98 -4.35
C THR A 3 7.52 12.14 -5.24
N VAL A 4 7.09 10.92 -5.57
CA VAL A 4 7.82 10.00 -6.45
C VAL A 4 7.68 10.39 -7.91
N ALA A 5 6.50 10.89 -8.31
CA ALA A 5 6.25 11.40 -9.66
C ALA A 5 7.12 12.62 -10.00
N LEU A 6 7.34 13.52 -9.03
CA LEU A 6 8.24 14.66 -9.17
C LEU A 6 9.69 14.23 -9.35
N ALA A 7 10.15 13.23 -8.59
CA ALA A 7 11.48 12.65 -8.75
C ALA A 7 11.68 11.98 -10.12
N ALA A 8 10.62 11.43 -10.70
CA ALA A 8 10.61 10.80 -12.01
C ALA A 8 10.27 11.76 -13.17
N SER A 9 9.91 13.02 -12.89
CA SER A 9 9.37 13.99 -13.85
C SER A 9 8.22 13.46 -14.72
N SER A 10 7.47 12.49 -14.20
CA SER A 10 6.43 11.77 -14.95
C SER A 10 5.39 11.19 -14.01
N THR A 11 4.13 11.15 -14.47
CA THR A 11 3.01 10.50 -13.78
C THR A 11 2.78 9.07 -14.27
N ASN A 12 3.54 8.60 -15.27
CA ASN A 12 3.45 7.24 -15.77
C ASN A 12 4.16 6.27 -14.82
N LEU A 13 3.42 5.29 -14.29
CA LEU A 13 3.93 4.31 -13.34
C LEU A 13 5.12 3.50 -13.89
N SER A 14 5.12 3.20 -15.19
CA SER A 14 6.22 2.50 -15.86
C SER A 14 7.49 3.34 -15.90
N GLU A 15 7.37 4.64 -16.13
CA GLU A 15 8.50 5.57 -16.11
C GLU A 15 9.00 5.83 -14.69
N MET A 16 8.08 5.97 -13.72
CA MET A 16 8.42 6.06 -12.30
C MET A 16 9.23 4.83 -11.85
N ALA A 17 8.81 3.62 -12.24
CA ALA A 17 9.53 2.40 -11.91
C ALA A 17 10.92 2.33 -12.56
N LYS A 18 11.06 2.74 -13.83
CA LYS A 18 12.36 2.81 -14.53
C LYS A 18 13.32 3.79 -13.85
N VAL A 19 12.85 4.99 -13.50
CA VAL A 19 13.67 6.00 -12.80
C VAL A 19 14.04 5.52 -11.39
N ALA A 20 13.12 4.82 -10.72
CA ALA A 20 13.39 4.26 -9.41
C ALA A 20 14.46 3.15 -9.45
N VAL A 21 14.51 2.32 -10.51
CA VAL A 21 15.59 1.34 -10.75
C VAL A 21 16.94 2.05 -10.95
N SER A 22 16.98 3.11 -11.75
CA SER A 22 18.23 3.83 -12.05
C SER A 22 18.76 4.66 -10.88
N GLN A 23 17.89 5.10 -9.97
CA GLN A 23 18.22 5.87 -8.77
C GLN A 23 18.27 5.03 -7.48
N SER A 24 18.79 3.80 -7.55
CA SER A 24 18.85 2.84 -6.42
C SER A 24 19.36 3.40 -5.09
N TRP A 25 20.15 4.48 -5.10
CA TRP A 25 20.72 5.13 -3.90
C TRP A 25 19.79 6.14 -3.21
N LYS A 26 18.76 6.65 -3.90
CA LYS A 26 17.80 7.61 -3.31
C LYS A 26 16.63 6.93 -2.57
N PHE A 27 16.61 5.60 -2.50
CA PHE A 27 15.60 4.86 -1.72
C PHE A 27 15.60 5.26 -0.23
N LEU A 28 16.78 5.58 0.32
CA LEU A 28 16.96 6.05 1.71
C LEU A 28 16.76 7.56 1.88
N ALA A 29 16.31 8.28 0.84
CA ALA A 29 16.02 9.70 0.98
C ALA A 29 14.89 9.90 2.01
N PRO A 30 15.01 10.86 2.93
CA PRO A 30 13.97 11.14 3.93
C PRO A 30 12.59 11.38 3.29
N SER A 31 12.55 12.02 2.12
CA SER A 31 11.32 12.25 1.35
C SER A 31 10.63 10.94 0.93
N GLN A 32 11.40 9.94 0.50
CA GLN A 32 10.86 8.64 0.07
C GLN A 32 10.34 7.84 1.28
N MET A 33 11.06 7.86 2.40
CA MET A 33 10.62 7.19 3.63
C MET A 33 9.31 7.77 4.17
N LEU A 34 9.18 9.10 4.19
CA LEU A 34 7.95 9.78 4.60
C LEU A 34 6.79 9.49 3.64
N ALA A 35 7.05 9.48 2.32
CA ALA A 35 6.05 9.14 1.32
C ALA A 35 5.59 7.68 1.41
N PHE A 36 6.51 6.76 1.71
CA PHE A 36 6.21 5.35 1.97
C PHE A 36 5.34 5.21 3.21
N ALA A 37 5.72 5.85 4.32
CA ALA A 37 4.96 5.80 5.57
C ALA A 37 3.52 6.35 5.39
N ALA A 38 3.37 7.48 4.70
CA ALA A 38 2.06 8.03 4.34
C ALA A 38 1.21 7.01 3.56
N LEU A 39 1.77 6.46 2.48
CA LEU A 39 1.03 5.54 1.61
C LEU A 39 0.74 4.20 2.30
N PHE A 40 1.61 3.76 3.19
CA PHE A 40 1.40 2.56 4.01
C PHE A 40 0.26 2.73 5.02
N ILE A 41 0.12 3.90 5.64
CA ILE A 41 -1.03 4.19 6.51
C ILE A 41 -2.33 4.18 5.69
N VAL A 42 -2.33 4.78 4.50
CA VAL A 42 -3.49 4.74 3.58
C VAL A 42 -3.83 3.32 3.17
N LEU A 43 -2.82 2.50 2.87
CA LEU A 43 -3.00 1.08 2.54
C LEU A 43 -3.79 0.35 3.64
N ILE A 44 -3.39 0.51 4.90
CA ILE A 44 -4.09 -0.13 6.03
C ILE A 44 -5.52 0.41 6.17
N ALA A 45 -5.70 1.72 6.05
CA ALA A 45 -7.01 2.35 6.19
C ALA A 45 -8.00 1.93 5.11
N GLU A 46 -7.58 1.93 3.84
CA GLU A 46 -8.43 1.59 2.69
C GLU A 46 -8.73 0.09 2.57
N THR A 47 -7.87 -0.74 3.12
CA THR A 47 -8.08 -2.20 3.20
C THR A 47 -8.86 -2.62 4.44
N GLY A 48 -9.25 -1.68 5.32
CA GLY A 48 -10.03 -1.97 6.52
C GLY A 48 -9.31 -2.90 7.50
N ARG A 49 -7.97 -2.84 7.54
CA ARG A 49 -7.14 -3.67 8.40
C ARG A 49 -6.84 -2.98 9.73
N ILE A 50 -6.44 -3.77 10.73
CA ILE A 50 -6.11 -3.25 12.06
C ILE A 50 -4.89 -2.33 11.91
N PRO A 51 -4.93 -1.09 12.45
CA PRO A 51 -5.80 -0.64 13.54
C PRO A 51 -7.09 0.09 13.13
N VAL A 52 -7.40 0.25 11.84
CA VAL A 52 -8.56 1.02 11.38
C VAL A 52 -9.86 0.24 11.53
N ASP A 53 -9.89 -0.99 11.04
CA ASP A 53 -11.03 -1.87 11.20
C ASP A 53 -10.58 -3.33 11.41
N ASN A 54 -11.52 -4.19 11.79
CA ASN A 54 -11.25 -5.61 11.97
C ASN A 54 -12.29 -6.44 11.21
N PRO A 55 -11.93 -7.00 10.05
CA PRO A 55 -12.85 -7.77 9.20
C PRO A 55 -13.23 -9.11 9.83
N ALA A 56 -12.53 -9.58 10.86
CA ALA A 56 -12.79 -10.88 11.49
C ALA A 56 -13.74 -10.80 12.71
N THR A 57 -14.21 -9.61 13.10
CA THR A 57 -15.05 -9.46 14.31
C THR A 57 -16.54 -9.36 14.01
N HIS A 58 -17.24 -10.49 14.17
CA HIS A 58 -18.71 -10.59 14.17
C HIS A 58 -19.34 -10.28 15.54
N LEU A 59 -18.91 -9.20 16.20
CA LEU A 59 -19.57 -8.75 17.43
C LEU A 59 -20.63 -7.72 17.07
N GLU A 60 -21.84 -7.86 17.61
CA GLU A 60 -23.03 -7.06 17.27
C GLU A 60 -22.80 -5.53 17.26
N LEU A 61 -21.82 -5.04 18.03
CA LEU A 61 -21.46 -3.62 18.17
C LEU A 61 -20.27 -3.15 17.32
N THR A 62 -19.57 -4.04 16.62
CA THR A 62 -18.47 -3.70 15.68
C THR A 62 -18.75 -4.13 14.24
N MET A 63 -19.95 -4.64 13.97
CA MET A 63 -20.39 -5.16 12.68
C MET A 63 -20.69 -4.07 11.64
N ILE A 64 -20.03 -2.91 11.66
CA ILE A 64 -20.30 -1.89 10.61
C ILE A 64 -19.88 -2.45 9.24
N HIS A 65 -18.72 -3.11 9.15
CA HIS A 65 -18.26 -3.72 7.90
C HIS A 65 -19.11 -4.93 7.49
N GLU A 66 -19.37 -5.82 8.44
CA GLU A 66 -20.16 -7.03 8.20
C GLU A 66 -21.60 -6.69 7.82
N ALA A 67 -22.23 -5.73 8.52
CA ALA A 67 -23.61 -5.32 8.26
C ALA A 67 -23.83 -4.76 6.86
N MET A 68 -22.80 -4.18 6.22
CA MET A 68 -22.90 -3.74 4.82
C MET A 68 -23.06 -4.92 3.85
N ILE A 69 -22.59 -6.11 4.22
CA ILE A 69 -22.59 -7.30 3.35
C ILE A 69 -23.57 -8.41 3.79
N LEU A 70 -24.16 -8.31 5.00
CA LEU A 70 -25.04 -9.34 5.58
C LEU A 70 -26.24 -9.73 4.70
N GLU A 71 -26.73 -8.82 3.87
CA GLU A 71 -27.88 -9.06 2.99
C GLU A 71 -27.49 -9.84 1.71
N TYR A 72 -26.20 -9.94 1.41
CA TYR A 72 -25.69 -10.63 0.22
C TYR A 72 -25.33 -12.08 0.52
N SER A 73 -25.60 -12.97 -0.44
CA SER A 73 -25.24 -14.38 -0.35
C SER A 73 -24.74 -14.94 -1.68
N GLY A 74 -23.97 -16.03 -1.59
CA GLY A 74 -23.50 -16.79 -2.74
C GLY A 74 -22.65 -15.96 -3.73
N PRO A 75 -23.02 -15.90 -5.02
CA PRO A 75 -22.21 -15.22 -6.05
C PRO A 75 -21.98 -13.73 -5.79
N TYR A 76 -22.97 -13.03 -5.25
CA TYR A 76 -22.86 -11.59 -5.00
C TYR A 76 -21.87 -11.29 -3.88
N LEU A 77 -21.91 -12.07 -2.81
CA LEU A 77 -20.94 -11.98 -1.72
C LEU A 77 -19.52 -12.27 -2.24
N ALA A 78 -19.36 -13.29 -3.09
CA ALA A 78 -18.07 -13.62 -3.70
C ALA A 78 -17.49 -12.46 -4.54
N LEU A 79 -18.32 -11.73 -5.28
CA LEU A 79 -17.88 -10.56 -6.05
C LEU A 79 -17.40 -9.42 -5.15
N ILE A 80 -18.08 -9.19 -4.01
CA ILE A 80 -17.70 -8.15 -3.04
C ILE A 80 -16.35 -8.50 -2.39
N GLU A 81 -16.20 -9.72 -1.90
CA GLU A 81 -14.95 -10.22 -1.30
C GLU A 81 -13.79 -10.23 -2.31
N TYR A 82 -14.07 -10.59 -3.56
CA TYR A 82 -13.09 -10.54 -4.62
C TYR A 82 -12.68 -9.09 -4.94
N GLY A 83 -13.62 -8.15 -4.94
CA GLY A 83 -13.34 -6.71 -5.07
C GLY A 83 -12.44 -6.17 -3.95
N ALA A 84 -12.70 -6.56 -2.70
CA ALA A 84 -11.85 -6.22 -1.57
C ALA A 84 -10.43 -6.79 -1.74
N SER A 85 -10.32 -8.03 -2.19
CA SER A 85 -9.05 -8.70 -2.47
C SER A 85 -8.26 -8.01 -3.60
N ILE A 86 -8.94 -7.62 -4.70
CA ILE A 86 -8.34 -6.85 -5.80
C ILE A 86 -7.85 -5.50 -5.30
N LYS A 87 -8.65 -4.77 -4.52
CA LYS A 87 -8.26 -3.47 -3.97
C LYS A 87 -6.99 -3.58 -3.13
N GLN A 88 -6.91 -4.59 -2.25
CA GLN A 88 -5.70 -4.85 -1.47
C GLN A 88 -4.49 -5.15 -2.37
N LEU A 89 -4.67 -6.03 -3.36
CA LEU A 89 -3.60 -6.38 -4.29
C LEU A 89 -3.09 -5.15 -5.07
N VAL A 90 -4.00 -4.31 -5.58
CA VAL A 90 -3.66 -3.10 -6.35
C VAL A 90 -2.89 -2.11 -5.48
N LEU A 91 -3.36 -1.84 -4.25
CA LEU A 91 -2.68 -0.91 -3.35
C LEU A 91 -1.31 -1.43 -2.93
N MET A 92 -1.18 -2.72 -2.61
CA MET A 92 0.12 -3.34 -2.32
C MET A 92 1.07 -3.26 -3.53
N THR A 93 0.57 -3.56 -4.72
CA THR A 93 1.34 -3.47 -5.98
C THR A 93 1.87 -2.05 -6.18
N LEU A 94 1.03 -1.05 -5.92
CA LEU A 94 1.41 0.35 -6.04
C LEU A 94 2.52 0.72 -5.05
N VAL A 95 2.43 0.28 -3.79
CA VAL A 95 3.49 0.48 -2.79
C VAL A 95 4.80 -0.17 -3.26
N VAL A 96 4.73 -1.45 -3.62
CA VAL A 96 5.89 -2.26 -3.97
C VAL A 96 6.62 -1.71 -5.20
N ASN A 97 5.88 -1.39 -6.27
CA ASN A 97 6.49 -0.92 -7.52
C ASN A 97 6.98 0.53 -7.44
N THR A 98 6.34 1.36 -6.61
CA THR A 98 6.73 2.77 -6.46
C THR A 98 7.96 2.93 -5.56
N PHE A 99 8.01 2.19 -4.44
CA PHE A 99 9.05 2.38 -3.43
C PHE A 99 10.15 1.33 -3.50
N PHE A 100 9.87 0.09 -3.89
CA PHE A 100 10.86 -0.99 -3.92
C PHE A 100 11.12 -1.46 -5.36
N PRO A 101 11.82 -0.70 -6.20
CA PRO A 101 12.04 -1.01 -7.61
C PRO A 101 13.12 -2.10 -7.85
N PHE A 102 13.39 -2.99 -6.89
CA PHE A 102 14.44 -4.01 -7.03
C PHE A 102 14.00 -5.18 -7.93
N GLY A 103 14.80 -5.60 -8.89
CA GLY A 103 14.49 -6.79 -9.70
C GLY A 103 13.47 -6.57 -10.83
N LEU A 104 13.19 -5.32 -11.23
CA LEU A 104 12.57 -5.06 -12.53
C LEU A 104 13.64 -5.27 -13.62
N SER A 105 13.52 -6.34 -14.38
CA SER A 105 14.35 -6.55 -15.57
C SER A 105 13.83 -5.68 -16.71
N SER A 106 14.71 -4.92 -17.35
CA SER A 106 14.43 -4.19 -18.60
C SER A 106 14.30 -5.10 -19.81
N ASP A 107 14.77 -6.33 -19.68
CA ASP A 107 14.91 -7.25 -20.81
C ASP A 107 13.66 -8.13 -20.91
N TRP A 108 13.02 -8.08 -22.08
CA TRP A 108 11.86 -8.89 -22.44
C TRP A 108 12.23 -10.37 -22.72
N THR A 109 13.16 -10.92 -21.93
CA THR A 109 13.56 -12.32 -22.02
C THR A 109 12.70 -13.18 -21.09
N LEU A 110 12.47 -14.44 -21.47
CA LEU A 110 11.70 -15.39 -20.63
C LEU A 110 12.32 -15.55 -19.22
N ARG A 111 13.65 -15.45 -19.12
CA ARG A 111 14.39 -15.46 -17.85
C ARG A 111 14.15 -14.17 -17.04
N GLY A 112 14.17 -13.01 -17.69
CA GLY A 112 13.89 -11.71 -17.05
C GLY A 112 12.46 -11.64 -16.49
N LEU A 113 11.47 -12.14 -17.25
CA LEU A 113 10.08 -12.24 -16.79
C LEU A 113 9.94 -13.18 -15.59
N GLY A 114 10.55 -14.36 -15.64
CA GLY A 114 10.50 -15.33 -14.54
C GLY A 114 11.09 -14.76 -13.24
N LEU A 115 12.28 -14.14 -13.33
CA LEU A 115 12.93 -13.52 -12.17
C LEU A 115 12.13 -12.33 -11.64
N GLY A 116 11.62 -11.46 -12.53
CA GLY A 116 10.80 -10.31 -12.13
C GLY A 116 9.52 -10.71 -11.38
N LEU A 117 8.86 -11.77 -11.82
CA LEU A 117 7.68 -12.32 -11.14
C LEU A 117 8.03 -12.87 -9.76
N VAL A 118 9.15 -13.60 -9.62
CA VAL A 118 9.62 -14.09 -8.31
C VAL A 118 9.93 -12.93 -7.36
N PHE A 119 10.67 -11.91 -7.82
CA PHE A 119 10.96 -10.73 -7.00
C PHE A 119 9.69 -9.98 -6.59
N TYR A 120 8.72 -9.86 -7.50
CA TYR A 120 7.43 -9.27 -7.20
C TYR A 120 6.68 -10.05 -6.10
N LEU A 121 6.59 -11.38 -6.22
CA LEU A 121 5.94 -12.22 -5.21
C LEU A 121 6.63 -12.13 -3.85
N ILE A 122 7.97 -12.13 -3.81
CA ILE A 122 8.73 -11.98 -2.56
C ILE A 122 8.40 -10.65 -1.89
N LYS A 123 8.35 -9.54 -2.64
CA LYS A 123 8.00 -8.23 -2.07
C LYS A 123 6.57 -8.17 -1.58
N MET A 124 5.63 -8.78 -2.31
CA MET A 124 4.24 -8.89 -1.89
C MET A 124 4.12 -9.67 -0.57
N LEU A 125 4.86 -10.77 -0.43
CA LEU A 125 4.90 -11.55 0.81
C LEU A 125 5.54 -10.76 1.96
N LEU A 126 6.62 -10.01 1.72
CA LEU A 126 7.23 -9.15 2.73
C LEU A 126 6.29 -8.05 3.19
N LEU A 127 5.60 -7.38 2.27
CA LEU A 127 4.63 -6.33 2.61
C LEU A 127 3.41 -6.91 3.34
N ALA A 128 2.93 -8.08 2.93
CA ALA A 128 1.87 -8.81 3.64
C ALA A 128 2.31 -9.18 5.06
N GLY A 129 3.54 -9.67 5.24
CA GLY A 129 4.11 -9.96 6.56
C GLY A 129 4.22 -8.71 7.45
N LEU A 130 4.57 -7.56 6.87
CA LEU A 130 4.61 -6.29 7.58
C LEU A 130 3.23 -5.84 8.03
N ILE A 131 2.20 -6.05 7.20
CA ILE A 131 0.80 -5.78 7.57
C ILE A 131 0.35 -6.70 8.69
N VAL A 132 0.64 -8.00 8.61
CA VAL A 132 0.33 -8.95 9.67
C VAL A 132 1.01 -8.57 10.98
N LEU A 133 2.26 -8.10 10.93
CA LEU A 133 2.95 -7.58 12.11
C LEU A 133 2.17 -6.41 12.72
N VAL A 134 1.76 -5.43 11.90
CA VAL A 134 0.96 -4.29 12.37
C VAL A 134 -0.38 -4.74 12.96
N GLU A 135 -1.06 -5.68 12.33
CA GLU A 135 -2.34 -6.22 12.79
C GLU A 135 -2.20 -6.96 14.14
N THR A 136 -1.10 -7.67 14.34
CA THR A 136 -0.86 -8.45 15.56
C THR A 136 -0.31 -7.61 16.72
N THR A 137 0.41 -6.52 16.44
CA THR A 137 0.96 -5.66 17.50
C THR A 137 0.04 -4.54 17.94
N ASN A 138 -0.96 -4.15 17.13
CA ASN A 138 -1.82 -3.00 17.41
C ASN A 138 -3.24 -3.44 17.79
N ALA A 139 -3.87 -2.64 18.66
CA ALA A 139 -5.29 -2.78 18.96
C ALA A 139 -6.15 -1.97 17.96
N LYS A 140 -7.43 -2.36 17.82
CA LYS A 140 -8.41 -1.60 17.04
C LYS A 140 -8.58 -0.19 17.61
N LEU A 141 -8.42 0.82 16.76
CA LEU A 141 -8.67 2.22 17.12
C LEU A 141 -10.17 2.50 17.20
N ARG A 142 -10.53 3.48 18.02
CA ARG A 142 -11.90 4.02 18.04
C ARG A 142 -12.18 4.74 16.73
N LEU A 143 -13.40 4.63 16.19
CA LEU A 143 -13.80 5.21 14.90
C LEU A 143 -13.45 6.71 14.80
N PHE A 144 -13.69 7.48 15.86
CA PHE A 144 -13.39 8.92 15.90
C PHE A 144 -11.90 9.26 15.82
N ARG A 145 -11.00 8.29 16.02
CA ARG A 145 -9.54 8.45 15.90
C ARG A 145 -9.03 8.12 14.50
N VAL A 146 -9.84 7.46 13.66
CA VAL A 146 -9.47 7.13 12.28
C VAL A 146 -9.18 8.38 11.44
N PRO A 147 -9.98 9.48 11.52
CA PRO A 147 -9.64 10.73 10.83
C PRO A 147 -8.27 11.29 11.25
N GLU A 148 -7.90 11.14 12.52
CA GLU A 148 -6.59 11.60 13.00
C GLU A 148 -5.44 10.77 12.41
N LEU A 149 -5.62 9.44 12.27
CA LEU A 149 -4.63 8.59 11.61
C LEU A 149 -4.44 8.98 10.13
N LEU A 150 -5.54 9.29 9.43
CA LEU A 150 -5.48 9.78 8.05
C LEU A 150 -4.84 11.17 7.95
N MET A 151 -5.03 12.02 8.96
CA MET A 151 -4.35 13.31 9.04
C MET A 151 -2.82 13.15 9.20
N VAL A 152 -2.37 12.18 10.00
CA VAL A 152 -0.94 11.84 10.12
C VAL A 152 -0.37 11.38 8.77
N SER A 153 -1.10 10.53 8.05
CA SER A 153 -0.73 10.14 6.69
C SER A 153 -0.60 11.34 5.75
N PHE A 154 -1.58 12.25 5.78
CA PHE A 154 -1.54 13.47 4.97
C PHE A 154 -0.33 14.35 5.30
N ILE A 155 -0.03 14.54 6.59
CA ILE A 155 1.13 15.32 7.04
C ILE A 155 2.44 14.68 6.55
N PHE A 156 2.60 13.36 6.66
CA PHE A 156 3.76 12.66 6.11
C PHE A 156 3.87 12.81 4.59
N GLY A 157 2.75 12.77 3.86
CA GLY A 157 2.73 13.02 2.42
C GLY A 157 3.15 14.44 2.05
N ALA A 158 2.67 15.45 2.80
CA ALA A 158 3.03 16.85 2.59
C ALA A 158 4.51 17.12 2.94
N LEU A 159 4.99 16.59 4.07
CA LEU A 159 6.40 16.68 4.48
C LEU A 159 7.32 16.00 3.47
N ALA A 160 6.93 14.84 2.94
CA ALA A 160 7.69 14.17 1.90
C ALA A 160 7.83 15.05 0.64
N LEU A 161 6.77 15.76 0.26
CA LEU A 161 6.77 16.65 -0.90
C LEU A 161 7.67 17.85 -0.68
N ILE A 162 7.53 18.53 0.46
CA ILE A 162 8.36 19.69 0.83
C ILE A 162 9.84 19.28 0.94
N SER A 163 10.11 18.12 1.55
CA SER A 163 11.47 17.58 1.68
C SER A 163 12.13 17.28 0.34
N THR A 164 11.36 17.05 -0.73
CA THR A 164 11.90 16.81 -2.07
C THR A 164 12.45 18.09 -2.72
N PHE A 165 12.07 19.26 -2.22
CA PHE A 165 12.63 20.54 -2.69
C PHE A 165 13.81 21.03 -1.84
N LEU A 166 13.94 20.49 -0.62
CA LEU A 166 15.02 20.83 0.33
C LEU A 166 16.31 20.03 0.10
N PHE A 167 16.20 18.83 -0.46
CA PHE A 167 17.30 17.90 -0.76
C PHE A 167 17.19 17.39 -2.19
#